data_AF-A0A382SU08-F1
#
_entry.id   AF-A0A382SU08-F1
#
_cell.length_a   1.000
_cell.length_b   1.000
_cell.length_c   1.000
_cell.angle_alpha   90.00
_cell.angle_beta   90.00
_cell.angle_gamma   90.00
#
_symmetry.space_group_name_H-M   'P 1'
#
loop_
_entity.id
_entity.type
_entity.pdbx_description
1 polymer ?
#
loop_
_entity_poly.entity_id
_entity_poly.type
_entity_poly.pdbx_seq_one_letter_code
_entity_poly.pdbx_strand_id
1 'polypeptide(L)' 'MNANQKTIFYLEIVLILILLVGYLYDALTFNFVGAILLIYVACFGAWYYFKS' A
#
# COMPACT_ATOMS: atom_id res chain seq x y z
N MET A 1 -2.42 -1.68 -18.40
CA MET A 1 -2.80 -1.26 -17.04
C MET A 1 -4.04 -0.38 -17.14
N ASN A 2 -5.19 -0.88 -16.69
CA ASN A 2 -6.45 -0.14 -16.78
C ASN A 2 -6.47 1.04 -15.78
N ALA A 3 -7.52 1.89 -15.83
CA ALA A 3 -7.66 3.04 -14.92
C ALA A 3 -7.65 2.63 -13.43
N ASN A 4 -8.36 1.56 -13.06
CA ASN A 4 -8.42 1.05 -11.69
C ASN A 4 -7.05 0.52 -11.22
N GLN A 5 -6.32 -0.20 -12.08
CA GLN A 5 -4.98 -0.68 -11.79
C GLN A 5 -3.97 0.47 -11.57
N LYS A 6 -4.10 1.57 -12.32
CA LYS A 6 -3.34 2.81 -12.08
C LYS A 6 -3.67 3.42 -10.74
N THR A 7 -4.95 3.54 -10.40
CA THR A 7 -5.36 4.07 -9.09
C THR A 7 -4.81 3.22 -7.94
N ILE A 8 -4.88 1.89 -8.04
CA ILE A 8 -4.35 0.98 -7.02
C ILE A 8 -2.84 1.12 -6.87
N PHE A 9 -2.11 1.21 -7.99
CA PHE A 9 -0.66 1.44 -7.95
C PHE A 9 -0.29 2.77 -7.28
N TYR A 10 -1.02 3.86 -7.53
CA TYR A 10 -0.81 5.12 -6.82
C TYR A 10 -1.09 4.99 -5.32
N LEU A 11 -2.09 4.19 -4.94
CA LEU A 11 -2.40 3.93 -3.54
C LEU A 11 -1.27 3.15 -2.85
N GLU A 12 -0.67 2.17 -3.53
CA GLU A 12 0.52 1.46 -3.03
C GLU A 12 1.73 2.39 -2.84
N ILE A 13 1.96 3.33 -3.77
CA ILE A 13 3.00 4.36 -3.60
C ILE A 13 2.77 5.18 -2.34
N VAL A 14 1.52 5.59 -2.07
CA VAL A 14 1.18 6.34 -0.87
C VAL A 14 1.45 5.52 0.40
N LEU A 15 1.12 4.23 0.42
CA LEU A 15 1.42 3.36 1.56
C LEU A 15 2.93 3.26 1.83
N ILE A 16 3.74 3.16 0.78
CA ILE A 16 5.21 3.14 0.91
C ILE A 16 5.72 4.48 1.45
N LEU A 17 5.18 5.61 0.96
CA LEU A 17 5.55 6.94 1.48
C LEU A 17 5.20 7.09 2.96
N ILE A 18 4.04 6.58 3.38
CA ILE A 18 3.64 6.59 4.80
C ILE A 18 4.63 5.77 5.64
N LEU A 19 5.07 4.60 5.17
CA LEU A 19 6.09 3.80 5.86
C LEU A 19 7.44 4.54 5.91
N LEU A 20 7.84 5.17 4.81
CA LEU A 20 9.10 5.91 4.72
C LEU A 20 9.10 7.10 5.69
N VAL A 21 8.00 7.86 5.75
CA VAL A 21 7.84 8.96 6.70
C VAL A 21 7.84 8.41 8.13
N GLY A 22 7.05 7.36 8.39
CA GLY A 22 7.04 6.72 9.72
C GLY A 22 8.43 6.28 10.17
N TYR A 23 9.26 5.77 9.25
CA TYR A 23 10.65 5.41 9.52
C TYR A 23 11.51 6.63 9.89
N LEU A 24 11.42 7.71 9.12
CA LEU A 24 12.21 8.92 9.35
C LEU A 24 11.89 9.62 10.68
N TYR A 25 10.65 9.49 11.16
CA TYR A 25 10.19 10.07 12.43
C TYR A 25 10.18 9.05 13.59
N ASP A 26 10.76 7.87 13.42
CA ASP A 26 10.82 6.81 14.42
C ASP A 26 9.44 6.42 15.01
N ALA A 27 8.41 6.51 14.17
CA ALA A 27 7.00 6.29 14.52
C ALA A 27 6.48 4.90 14.06
N LEU A 28 7.37 4.04 13.53
CA LEU A 28 7.01 2.70 13.11
C LEU A 28 6.80 1.78 14.31
N THR A 29 5.56 1.39 14.55
CA THR A 29 5.22 0.33 15.49
C THR A 29 4.83 -0.94 14.73
N PHE A 30 5.00 -2.11 15.36
CA PHE A 30 4.63 -3.39 14.75
C PHE A 30 3.18 -3.41 14.27
N ASN A 31 2.25 -2.89 15.08
CA ASN A 31 0.83 -2.81 14.73
C ASN A 31 0.58 -1.90 13.53
N PHE A 32 1.29 -0.76 13.46
CA PHE A 32 1.18 0.17 12.32
C PHE A 32 1.67 -0.46 11.02
N VAL A 33 2.85 -1.09 11.05
CA VAL A 33 3.40 -1.80 9.88
C VAL A 33 2.50 -2.96 9.48
N GLY A 34 1.97 -3.72 10.43
CA GLY A 34 1.04 -4.81 10.19
C GLY A 34 -0.25 -4.35 9.50
N ALA A 35 -0.82 -3.21 9.93
CA ALA A 35 -1.99 -2.63 9.29
C ALA A 35 -1.69 -2.22 7.83
N ILE A 36 -0.54 -1.57 7.57
CA ILE A 36 -0.13 -1.19 6.22
C ILE A 36 0.06 -2.43 5.34
N LEU A 37 0.67 -3.50 5.88
CA LEU A 37 0.88 -4.74 5.15
C LEU A 37 -0.45 -5.39 4.72
N LEU A 38 -1.46 -5.40 5.60
CA LEU A 38 -2.79 -5.92 5.26
C LEU A 38 -3.45 -5.12 4.13
N ILE A 39 -3.34 -3.79 4.17
CA ILE A 39 -3.87 -2.93 3.10
C ILE A 39 -3.12 -3.20 1.79
N TYR A 40 -1.79 -3.34 1.84
CA TYR A 40 -0.99 -3.66 0.67
C TYR A 40 -1.39 -5.00 0.03
N VAL A 41 -1.62 -6.04 0.82
CA VAL A 41 -2.11 -7.34 0.33
C VAL A 41 -3.48 -7.20 -0.35
N ALA A 42 -4.39 -6.38 0.21
CA ALA A 42 -5.68 -6.10 -0.40
C ALA A 42 -5.55 -5.35 -1.73
N CYS A 43 -4.63 -4.37 -1.81
CA CYS A 43 -4.30 -3.67 -3.05
C CYS A 43 -3.77 -4.63 -4.12
N PHE A 44 -2.84 -5.50 -3.76
CA PHE A 44 -2.28 -6.50 -4.67
C PHE A 44 -3.38 -7.44 -5.20
N GLY A 45 -4.26 -7.94 -4.32
CA GLY A 45 -5.40 -8.77 -4.70
C GLY A 45 -6.38 -8.05 -5.64
N ALA A 46 -6.73 -6.80 -5.34
CA ALA A 46 -7.59 -5.98 -6.18
C ALA A 46 -6.94 -5.69 -7.54
N TRP A 47 -5.63 -5.42 -7.57
CA TRP A 47 -4.90 -5.17 -8.81
C TRP A 47 -4.92 -6.40 -9.72
N TYR A 48 -4.77 -7.60 -9.14
CA TYR A 48 -4.85 -8.86 -9.86
C TYR A 48 -6.27 -9.13 -10.38
N TYR A 49 -7.30 -8.83 -9.59
CA TYR A 49 -8.70 -8.93 -10.02
C TYR A 49 -8.98 -8.05 -11.26
N PHE A 50 -8.53 -6.80 -11.26
CA PHE A 50 -8.69 -5.88 -12.40
C PHE A 50 -7.68 -6.11 -13.54
N LYS A 51 -6.74 -7.04 -13.39
CA LYS A 51 -5.84 -7.47 -14.47
C LYS A 51 -6.55 -8.41 -15.44
N SER A 52 -7.46 -9.23 -14.91
CA SER A 52 -8.33 -10.10 -15.69
C SER A 52 -9.44 -9.31 -16.37
#